data_AF-Q55GG9-F1
#
_entry.id   AF-Q55GG9-F1
#
_cell.length_a   1.000
_cell.length_b   1.000
_cell.length_c   1.000
_cell.angle_alpha   90.00
_cell.angle_beta   90.00
_cell.angle_gamma   90.00
#
_symmetry.space_group_name_H-M   'P 1'
#
loop_
_entity.id
_entity.type
_entity.pdbx_description
1 polymer ?
#
loop_
_entity_poly.entity_id
_entity_poly.type
_entity_poly.pdbx_seq_one_letter_code
_entity_poly.pdbx_strand_id
1 'polypeptide(L)'
;MGIIDPNSSKLPAGPKYIQFGEIKDEYDKAKLLLTQDFPMCFSAISSLFECEKLNGYKPSTSKNDTTSKKCKNENAHLNFCILSSFCPSEAQLLMECTNGVIPTDDNKLPSKCQIYFNSFDNCLQRKTKEFELRDSKESDPVSQVIYGEQTTQTEGNNN
;
A
#
# COMPACT_ATOMS: atom_id res chain seq x y z
N MET A 1 9.04 -43.85 -16.15
CA MET A 1 8.00 -43.24 -17.00
C MET A 1 6.66 -43.42 -16.30
N GLY A 2 5.95 -42.31 -16.07
CA GLY A 2 4.66 -42.22 -15.38
C GLY A 2 4.81 -41.97 -13.87
N ILE A 3 4.09 -41.05 -13.21
CA ILE A 3 2.97 -40.17 -13.60
C ILE A 3 3.03 -38.95 -12.66
N ILE A 4 2.88 -37.74 -13.20
CA ILE A 4 2.78 -36.49 -12.44
C ILE A 4 1.36 -36.39 -11.86
N ASP A 5 1.24 -36.13 -10.57
CA ASP A 5 -0.03 -35.81 -9.92
C ASP A 5 -0.42 -34.34 -10.20
N PRO A 6 -1.53 -34.07 -10.91
CA PRO A 6 -1.99 -32.72 -11.21
C PRO A 6 -2.72 -32.03 -10.04
N ASN A 7 -2.75 -32.63 -8.84
CA ASN A 7 -3.44 -32.08 -7.65
C ASN A 7 -2.53 -31.54 -6.54
N SER A 8 -1.25 -31.25 -6.81
CA SER A 8 -0.39 -30.57 -5.82
C SER A 8 -0.68 -29.05 -5.78
N SER A 9 -1.93 -28.69 -5.48
CA SER A 9 -2.40 -27.33 -5.23
C SER A 9 -2.79 -27.17 -3.75
N LYS A 10 -1.85 -27.50 -2.85
CA LYS A 10 -1.90 -27.02 -1.47
C LYS A 10 -0.72 -26.09 -1.24
N LEU A 11 -0.85 -24.86 -1.72
CA LEU A 11 -0.14 -23.74 -1.13
C LEU A 11 -0.48 -23.70 0.36
N PRO A 12 0.50 -23.58 1.27
CA PRO A 12 0.23 -23.58 2.69
C PRO A 12 -0.64 -22.36 3.03
N ALA A 13 -1.81 -22.62 3.61
CA ALA A 13 -2.71 -21.62 4.19
C ALA A 13 -2.17 -21.10 5.54
N GLY A 14 -0.89 -20.69 5.55
CA GLY A 14 -0.28 -19.97 6.65
C GLY A 14 -0.21 -18.47 6.31
N PRO A 15 -0.18 -17.57 7.31
CA PRO A 15 0.13 -16.17 7.06
C PRO A 15 1.48 -16.10 6.32
N LYS A 16 1.47 -15.51 5.12
CA LYS A 16 2.71 -15.19 4.39
C LYS A 16 3.41 -14.08 5.16
N TYR A 17 4.32 -14.46 6.05
CA TYR A 17 5.14 -13.50 6.78
C TYR A 17 6.03 -12.75 5.79
N ILE A 18 5.93 -11.42 5.79
CA ILE A 18 6.90 -10.57 5.11
C ILE A 18 8.12 -10.49 6.03
N GLN A 19 9.19 -11.19 5.68
CA GLN A 19 10.46 -11.05 6.37
C GLN A 19 11.18 -9.80 5.87
N PHE A 20 11.22 -8.78 6.70
CA PHE A 20 12.22 -7.73 6.58
C PHE A 20 13.53 -8.28 7.13
N GLY A 21 14.63 -8.06 6.39
CA GLY A 21 15.97 -8.27 6.94
C GLY A 21 16.30 -7.23 8.02
N GLU A 22 17.56 -7.17 8.41
CA GLU A 22 18.06 -6.10 9.26
C GLU A 22 17.80 -4.72 8.61
N ILE A 23 17.26 -3.77 9.39
CA ILE A 23 16.98 -2.41 8.92
C ILE A 23 18.30 -1.64 8.87
N LYS A 24 18.83 -1.40 7.68
CA LYS A 24 20.18 -0.83 7.49
C LYS A 24 20.16 0.64 7.14
N ASP A 25 19.10 1.10 6.50
CA ASP A 25 19.00 2.47 6.01
C ASP A 25 17.58 3.06 6.13
N GLU A 26 17.44 4.31 5.66
CA GLU A 26 16.18 5.04 5.65
C GLU A 26 15.12 4.44 4.71
N TYR A 27 15.53 3.71 3.66
CA TYR A 27 14.61 3.03 2.75
C TYR A 27 14.01 1.79 3.42
N ASP A 28 14.81 1.02 4.16
CA ASP A 28 14.30 -0.12 4.93
C ASP A 28 13.26 0.33 5.96
N LYS A 29 13.51 1.45 6.66
CA LYS A 29 12.55 2.06 7.59
C LYS A 29 11.26 2.48 6.89
N ALA A 30 11.37 3.20 5.78
CA ALA A 30 10.19 3.67 5.05
C ALA A 30 9.38 2.51 4.47
N LYS A 31 10.06 1.49 3.92
CA LYS A 31 9.46 0.26 3.40
C LYS A 31 8.72 -0.50 4.50
N LEU A 32 9.33 -0.62 5.68
CA LEU A 32 8.70 -1.28 6.82
C LEU A 32 7.42 -0.55 7.25
N LEU A 33 7.48 0.77 7.47
CA LEU A 33 6.35 1.58 7.91
C LEU A 33 5.16 1.42 6.94
N LEU A 34 5.41 1.59 5.64
CA LEU A 34 4.33 1.50 4.66
C LEU A 34 3.78 0.07 4.51
N THR A 35 4.62 -0.94 4.71
CA THR A 35 4.20 -2.35 4.63
C THR A 35 3.39 -2.79 5.85
N GLN A 36 3.62 -2.17 7.02
CA GLN A 36 2.79 -2.42 8.20
C GLN A 36 1.33 -2.03 7.94
N ASP A 37 1.10 -0.89 7.28
CA ASP A 37 -0.24 -0.42 6.95
C ASP A 37 -0.82 -1.14 5.72
N PHE A 38 0.02 -1.48 4.73
CA PHE A 38 -0.42 -2.07 3.46
C PHE A 38 0.39 -3.32 3.08
N PRO A 39 0.29 -4.43 3.85
CA PRO A 39 1.12 -5.62 3.64
C PRO A 39 0.89 -6.27 2.28
N MET A 40 -0.33 -6.20 1.75
CA MET A 40 -0.68 -6.67 0.40
C MET A 40 0.07 -5.92 -0.72
N CYS A 41 0.57 -4.72 -0.44
CA CYS A 41 1.28 -3.88 -1.39
C CYS A 41 2.80 -4.02 -1.33
N PHE A 42 3.34 -4.95 -0.53
CA PHE A 42 4.79 -5.13 -0.32
C PHE A 42 5.62 -5.10 -1.61
N SER A 43 5.17 -5.77 -2.67
CA SER A 43 5.88 -5.78 -3.95
C SER A 43 5.99 -4.38 -4.55
N ALA A 44 4.87 -3.64 -4.63
CA ALA A 44 4.84 -2.28 -5.16
C ALA A 44 5.64 -1.30 -4.27
N ILE A 45 5.56 -1.46 -2.95
CA ILE A 45 6.35 -0.69 -1.99
C ILE A 45 7.85 -0.93 -2.22
N SER A 46 8.25 -2.20 -2.38
CA SER A 46 9.64 -2.58 -2.66
C SER A 46 10.15 -1.93 -3.95
N SER A 47 9.39 -2.07 -5.04
CA SER A 47 9.78 -1.55 -6.34
C SER A 47 9.93 -0.03 -6.34
N LEU A 48 9.05 0.71 -5.65
CA LEU A 48 9.19 2.16 -5.53
C LEU A 48 10.48 2.54 -4.81
N PHE A 49 10.74 1.98 -3.62
CA PHE A 49 11.92 2.36 -2.86
C PHE A 49 13.22 1.90 -3.52
N GLU A 50 13.21 0.77 -4.24
CA GLU A 50 14.34 0.36 -5.09
C GLU A 50 14.58 1.36 -6.21
N CYS A 51 13.53 1.82 -6.89
CA CYS A 51 13.65 2.84 -7.93
C CYS A 51 14.18 4.16 -7.36
N GLU A 52 13.63 4.64 -6.23
CA GLU A 52 14.08 5.88 -5.58
C GLU A 52 15.56 5.78 -5.20
N LYS A 53 15.97 4.66 -4.59
CA LYS A 53 17.36 4.40 -4.20
C LYS A 53 18.31 4.41 -5.40
N LEU A 54 17.94 3.74 -6.49
CA LEU A 54 18.73 3.72 -7.72
C LEU A 54 18.88 5.09 -8.38
N ASN A 55 17.93 6.01 -8.13
CA ASN A 55 17.92 7.35 -8.71
C ASN A 55 18.39 8.45 -7.74
N GLY A 56 18.81 8.08 -6.53
CA GLY A 56 19.30 9.03 -5.53
C GLY A 56 18.21 9.91 -4.90
N TYR A 57 16.95 9.48 -4.93
CA TYR A 57 15.83 10.19 -4.30
C TYR A 57 15.64 9.73 -2.87
N LYS A 58 15.40 10.66 -1.93
CA LYS A 58 15.01 10.28 -0.58
C LYS A 58 13.72 9.45 -0.58
N PRO A 59 13.52 8.56 0.40
CA PRO A 59 12.30 7.75 0.49
C PRO A 59 11.03 8.61 0.40
N SER A 60 10.08 8.17 -0.45
CA SER A 60 8.75 8.79 -0.65
C SER A 60 8.78 10.22 -1.19
N THR A 61 9.88 10.66 -1.81
CA THR A 61 9.97 12.02 -2.38
C THR A 61 9.60 12.08 -3.86
N SER A 62 9.40 10.94 -4.53
CA SER A 62 9.12 10.91 -5.97
C SER A 62 7.80 11.60 -6.39
N LYS A 63 6.94 11.99 -5.44
CA LYS A 63 5.65 12.67 -5.69
C LYS A 63 5.79 14.16 -5.99
N ASN A 64 6.77 14.85 -5.38
CA ASN A 64 6.80 16.32 -5.38
C ASN A 64 7.82 16.94 -6.34
N ASP A 65 8.70 16.14 -6.90
CA ASP A 65 9.69 16.68 -7.83
C ASP A 65 9.11 16.62 -9.24
N THR A 66 8.80 17.77 -9.82
CA THR A 66 8.39 17.90 -11.25
C THR A 66 9.42 17.29 -12.21
N THR A 67 10.64 17.04 -11.71
CA THR A 67 11.73 16.33 -12.39
C THR A 67 11.71 14.80 -12.20
N SER A 68 10.95 14.27 -11.23
CA SER A 68 10.88 12.85 -10.86
C SER A 68 9.93 12.05 -11.76
N LYS A 69 10.22 12.03 -13.06
CA LYS A 69 9.56 11.09 -14.00
C LYS A 69 10.07 9.65 -13.85
N LYS A 70 11.21 9.44 -13.21
CA LYS A 70 11.93 8.15 -13.26
C LYS A 70 11.22 7.01 -12.51
N CYS A 71 10.59 7.30 -11.38
CA CYS A 71 9.87 6.29 -10.57
C CYS A 71 8.35 6.45 -10.65
N LYS A 72 7.86 7.07 -11.72
CA LYS A 72 6.44 7.39 -11.89
C LYS A 72 5.58 6.13 -11.99
N ASN A 73 6.07 5.11 -12.67
CA ASN A 73 5.33 3.85 -12.84
C ASN A 73 5.22 3.12 -11.50
N GLU A 74 6.31 2.99 -10.76
CA GLU A 74 6.35 2.35 -9.45
C GLU A 74 5.44 3.10 -8.46
N ASN A 75 5.45 4.42 -8.49
CA ASN A 75 4.55 5.25 -7.69
C ASN A 75 3.07 5.04 -8.10
N ALA A 76 2.77 4.95 -9.40
CA ALA A 76 1.41 4.66 -9.87
C ALA A 76 0.94 3.26 -9.43
N HIS A 77 1.82 2.25 -9.50
CA HIS A 77 1.56 0.90 -9.02
C HIS A 77 1.30 0.87 -7.51
N LEU A 78 2.10 1.58 -6.71
CA LEU A 78 1.88 1.69 -5.28
C LEU A 78 0.55 2.37 -4.96
N ASN A 79 0.28 3.54 -5.57
CA ASN A 79 -0.96 4.26 -5.34
C ASN A 79 -2.18 3.41 -5.73
N PHE A 80 -2.14 2.74 -6.89
CA PHE A 80 -3.21 1.85 -7.30
C PHE A 80 -3.40 0.70 -6.31
N CYS A 81 -2.32 0.06 -5.84
CA CYS A 81 -2.42 -1.02 -4.87
C CYS A 81 -3.09 -0.57 -3.56
N ILE A 82 -2.68 0.58 -3.02
CA ILE A 82 -3.27 1.16 -1.81
C ILE A 82 -4.76 1.45 -2.05
N LEU A 83 -5.11 2.15 -3.13
CA LEU A 83 -6.49 2.50 -3.43
C LEU A 83 -7.38 1.26 -3.68
N SER A 84 -6.82 0.23 -4.31
CA SER A 84 -7.52 -1.03 -4.56
C SER A 84 -7.91 -1.76 -3.28
N SER A 85 -7.18 -1.56 -2.18
CA SER A 85 -7.55 -2.16 -0.89
C SER A 85 -8.90 -1.68 -0.36
N PHE A 86 -9.33 -0.46 -0.73
CA PHE A 86 -10.62 0.11 -0.33
C PHE A 86 -11.78 -0.28 -1.26
N CYS A 87 -11.47 -0.60 -2.53
CA CYS A 87 -12.44 -0.90 -3.57
C CYS A 87 -11.98 -2.11 -4.42
N PRO A 88 -11.84 -3.30 -3.82
CA PRO A 88 -11.19 -4.45 -4.47
C PRO A 88 -11.96 -4.98 -5.67
N SER A 89 -13.30 -5.00 -5.61
CA SER A 89 -14.14 -5.50 -6.71
C SER A 89 -14.06 -4.60 -7.93
N GLU A 90 -14.19 -3.29 -7.75
CA GLU A 90 -14.07 -2.31 -8.84
C GLU A 90 -12.64 -2.25 -9.39
N ALA A 91 -11.62 -2.36 -8.53
CA ALA A 91 -10.23 -2.44 -8.95
C ALA A 91 -9.95 -3.67 -9.82
N GLN A 92 -10.49 -4.84 -9.44
CA GLN A 92 -10.34 -6.06 -10.22
C GLN A 92 -10.90 -5.90 -11.63
N LEU A 93 -12.13 -5.39 -11.77
CA LEU A 93 -12.75 -5.16 -13.07
C LEU A 93 -11.95 -4.18 -13.94
N LEU A 94 -11.39 -3.13 -13.32
CA LEU A 94 -10.52 -2.19 -14.01
C LEU A 94 -9.23 -2.87 -14.51
N MET A 95 -8.58 -3.66 -13.66
CA MET A 95 -7.35 -4.39 -14.01
C MET A 95 -7.58 -5.44 -15.11
N GLU A 96 -8.71 -6.14 -15.07
CA GLU A 96 -9.11 -7.06 -16.13
C GLU A 96 -9.31 -6.31 -17.46
N CYS A 97 -9.94 -5.13 -17.43
CA CYS A 97 -10.13 -4.35 -18.65
C CYS A 97 -8.82 -3.78 -19.22
N THR A 98 -7.93 -3.29 -18.36
CA THR A 98 -6.64 -2.72 -18.77
C THR A 98 -5.55 -3.77 -19.02
N ASN A 99 -5.87 -5.07 -18.87
CA ASN A 99 -4.88 -6.16 -18.92
C ASN A 99 -3.71 -5.93 -17.95
N GLY A 100 -4.00 -5.39 -16.76
CA GLY A 100 -3.02 -5.10 -15.73
C GLY A 100 -2.20 -3.82 -15.93
N VAL A 101 -2.47 -3.03 -16.97
CA VAL A 101 -1.79 -1.74 -17.18
C VAL A 101 -2.43 -0.66 -16.31
N ILE A 102 -1.61 -0.02 -15.47
CA ILE A 102 -2.05 1.10 -14.63
C ILE A 102 -1.87 2.42 -15.40
N PRO A 103 -2.92 3.25 -15.52
CA PRO A 103 -2.82 4.52 -16.21
C PRO A 103 -1.81 5.45 -15.53
N THR A 104 -1.00 6.11 -16.33
CA THR A 104 -0.09 7.19 -15.93
C THR A 104 -0.27 8.36 -16.90
N ASP A 105 0.29 9.55 -16.64
CA ASP A 105 0.11 10.66 -17.62
C ASP A 105 0.63 10.33 -19.02
N ASP A 106 1.51 9.33 -19.16
CA ASP A 106 2.06 8.89 -20.46
C ASP A 106 1.20 7.80 -21.12
N ASN A 107 0.43 7.04 -20.34
CA ASN A 107 -0.41 5.94 -20.81
C ASN A 107 -1.88 6.17 -20.44
N LYS A 108 -2.65 6.66 -21.41
CA LYS A 108 -4.09 6.93 -21.25
C LYS A 108 -4.87 5.64 -21.06
N LEU A 109 -5.90 5.72 -20.22
CA LEU A 109 -6.88 4.67 -20.05
C LEU A 109 -7.62 4.42 -21.39
N PRO A 110 -7.69 3.15 -21.88
CA PRO A 110 -8.49 2.84 -23.05
C PRO A 110 -9.95 3.24 -22.85
N SER A 111 -10.59 3.84 -23.85
CA SER A 111 -11.98 4.32 -23.76
C SER A 111 -12.96 3.23 -23.32
N LYS A 112 -12.73 1.98 -23.75
CA LYS A 112 -13.50 0.81 -23.33
C LYS A 112 -13.45 0.52 -21.82
N CYS A 113 -12.42 0.98 -21.12
CA CYS A 113 -12.22 0.78 -19.68
C CYS A 113 -12.70 1.95 -18.83
N GLN A 114 -13.15 3.05 -19.46
CA GLN A 114 -13.59 4.25 -18.75
C GLN A 114 -14.74 3.96 -17.78
N ILE A 115 -15.64 3.03 -18.12
CA ILE A 115 -16.77 2.65 -17.26
C ILE A 115 -16.26 2.03 -15.95
N TYR A 116 -15.29 1.11 -16.02
CA TYR A 116 -14.71 0.48 -14.83
C TYR A 116 -13.89 1.47 -14.01
N PHE A 117 -13.18 2.39 -14.66
CA PHE A 117 -12.47 3.45 -13.96
C PHE A 117 -13.43 4.38 -13.21
N ASN A 118 -14.52 4.80 -13.85
CA ASN A 118 -15.54 5.62 -13.19
C ASN A 118 -16.21 4.85 -12.03
N SER A 119 -16.42 3.54 -12.17
CA SER A 119 -16.92 2.71 -11.07
C SER A 119 -15.94 2.68 -9.89
N PHE A 120 -14.65 2.49 -10.18
CA PHE A 120 -13.59 2.50 -9.17
C PHE A 120 -13.50 3.85 -8.47
N ASP A 121 -13.49 4.95 -9.22
CA ASP A 121 -13.44 6.31 -8.68
C ASP A 121 -14.67 6.61 -7.81
N ASN A 122 -15.87 6.25 -8.26
CA ASN A 122 -17.10 6.42 -7.46
C ASN A 122 -17.06 5.62 -6.15
N CYS A 123 -16.48 4.42 -6.16
CA CYS A 123 -16.31 3.65 -4.94
C CYS A 123 -15.36 4.36 -3.97
N LEU A 124 -14.21 4.87 -4.44
CA LEU A 124 -13.27 5.62 -3.63
C LEU A 124 -13.91 6.88 -3.04
N GLN A 125 -14.63 7.66 -3.85
CA GLN A 125 -15.36 8.84 -3.38
C GLN A 125 -16.35 8.50 -2.27
N ARG A 126 -17.09 7.38 -2.40
CA ARG A 126 -18.01 6.91 -1.37
C ARG A 126 -17.26 6.53 -0.09
N LYS A 127 -16.13 5.82 -0.20
CA LYS A 127 -15.31 5.42 0.95
C LYS A 127 -14.71 6.61 1.68
N THR A 128 -14.23 7.62 0.96
CA THR A 128 -13.76 8.87 1.55
C THR A 128 -14.88 9.56 2.33
N LYS A 129 -16.08 9.69 1.75
CA LYS A 129 -17.24 10.28 2.46
C LYS A 129 -17.65 9.48 3.70
N GLU A 130 -17.63 8.14 3.63
CA GLU A 130 -17.92 7.28 4.79
C GLU A 130 -16.92 7.52 5.93
N PHE A 131 -15.64 7.71 5.61
CA PHE A 131 -14.58 8.00 6.58
C PHE A 131 -14.77 9.39 7.22
N GLU A 132 -14.95 10.43 6.42
CA GLU A 132 -15.15 11.82 6.89
C GLU A 132 -16.38 11.96 7.82
N LEU A 133 -17.45 11.20 7.54
CA LEU A 133 -18.67 11.21 8.36
C LEU A 133 -18.50 10.52 9.72
N ARG A 134 -17.56 9.58 9.86
CA ARG A 134 -17.27 8.92 11.14
C ARG A 134 -16.52 9.85 12.07
N ASP A 135 -15.49 10.53 11.57
CA ASP A 135 -14.73 11.53 12.34
C ASP A 135 -15.61 12.71 12.79
N SER A 136 -16.71 12.96 12.10
CA SER A 136 -17.68 13.99 12.46
C SER A 136 -18.60 13.63 13.64
N LYS A 137 -18.64 12.37 14.08
CA LYS A 137 -19.61 11.89 15.09
C LYS A 137 -19.01 11.26 16.34
N GLU A 138 -17.69 11.07 16.43
CA GLU A 138 -17.07 10.40 17.57
C GLU A 138 -16.34 11.39 18.48
N SER A 139 -17.06 11.82 19.52
CA SER A 139 -16.52 12.42 20.74
C SER A 139 -16.12 11.36 21.78
N ASP A 140 -15.78 10.15 21.35
CA ASP A 140 -15.22 9.12 22.24
C ASP A 140 -13.69 9.20 22.22
N PRO A 141 -13.03 9.04 23.37
CA PRO A 141 -11.59 9.26 23.49
C PRO A 141 -10.84 8.29 22.58
N VAL A 142 -10.15 8.85 21.59
CA VAL A 142 -9.21 8.16 20.72
C VAL A 142 -8.28 7.32 21.60
N SER A 143 -8.35 6.00 21.43
CA SER A 143 -7.35 5.08 21.97
C SER A 143 -5.97 5.56 21.55
N GLN A 144 -5.22 6.17 22.47
CA GLN A 144 -3.82 6.50 22.26
C GLN A 144 -3.06 5.19 22.07
N VAL A 145 -2.38 5.08 20.93
CA VAL A 145 -1.32 4.08 20.74
C VAL A 145 -0.16 4.52 21.63
N ILE A 146 -0.05 3.91 22.81
CA ILE A 146 1.10 4.09 23.70
C ILE A 146 2.23 3.22 23.16
N TYR A 147 3.25 3.86 22.59
CA TYR A 147 4.51 3.19 22.27
C TYR A 147 5.22 2.87 23.59
N GLY A 148 5.32 1.57 23.89
CA GLY A 148 6.04 1.08 25.06
C GLY A 148 7.54 1.27 24.91
N GLU A 149 8.04 2.42 25.38
CA GLU A 149 9.41 2.56 25.88
C GLU A 149 9.54 3.79 26.83
N GLN A 150 8.63 3.91 27.81
CA GLN A 150 8.87 4.69 29.05
C GLN A 150 8.26 3.97 30.24
N THR A 151 8.87 2.84 30.61
CA THR A 151 8.69 2.25 31.95
C THR A 151 9.91 2.64 32.78
N THR A 152 9.88 3.82 33.42
CA THR A 152 10.78 4.30 34.48
C THR A 152 10.43 5.79 34.72
N GLN A 153 10.13 6.35 35.90
CA GLN A 153 10.05 5.95 37.30
C GLN A 153 9.02 6.89 37.95
N THR A 154 8.02 6.38 38.65
CA THR A 154 7.29 7.16 39.67
C THR A 154 6.84 6.24 40.80
N GLU A 155 7.81 5.77 41.57
CA GLU A 155 7.61 5.49 42.99
C GLU A 155 8.28 6.69 43.69
N GLY A 156 7.55 7.61 44.31
CA GLY A 156 6.60 7.30 45.37
C GLY A 156 7.34 7.19 46.68
N ASN A 157 8.15 8.20 47.02
CA ASN A 157 8.76 8.34 48.34
C ASN A 157 7.64 8.76 49.31
N ASN A 158 7.05 7.79 49.99
CA ASN A 158 6.19 7.99 51.15
C ASN A 158 6.73 7.13 52.30
N ASN A 159 7.12 7.83 53.37
CA ASN A 159 7.61 7.41 54.68
C ASN A 159 9.09 7.07 54.81
#